data_AF-E9GPN7-F1
#
_entry.id   AF-E9GPN7-F1
#
_cell.length_a   1.000
_cell.length_b   1.000
_cell.length_c   1.000
_cell.angle_alpha   90.00
_cell.angle_beta   90.00
_cell.angle_gamma   90.00
#
_symmetry.space_group_name_H-M   'P 1'
#
loop_
_entity.id
_entity.type
_entity.pdbx_description
1 polymer ?
#
loop_
_entity_poly.entity_id
_entity_poly.type
_entity_poly.pdbx_seq_one_letter_code
_entity_poly.pdbx_strand_id
1 'polypeptide(L)'
;MEQPHRINGQVHHSLLEICQTNVKKPSTTRTTAPITKPNGHQTTDPSEKSKILLEQFCPTEREDRKDDRTKLYEQTIQDAMQNKESHPLNTPISITELEINLTGLPNKAMGRDRIHNEMLKNLNQNNRTTLLKPLNISLNTGYLPLD
;
A
#
# COMPACT_ATOMS: atom_id res chain seq x y z
N MET A 1 -12.61 -51.10 -33.87
CA MET A 1 -13.69 -50.54 -33.03
C MET A 1 -13.03 -49.96 -31.80
N GLU A 2 -13.31 -48.69 -31.57
CA GLU A 2 -12.46 -47.72 -30.88
C GLU A 2 -12.43 -47.88 -29.34
N GLN A 3 -11.29 -47.55 -28.74
CA GLN A 3 -11.14 -47.34 -27.30
C GLN A 3 -11.58 -45.93 -26.92
N PRO A 4 -12.31 -45.70 -25.81
CA PRO A 4 -12.54 -44.36 -25.31
C PRO A 4 -11.37 -43.86 -24.44
N HIS A 5 -10.82 -42.71 -24.85
CA HIS A 5 -9.71 -41.98 -24.25
C HIS A 5 -9.96 -41.54 -22.80
N ARG A 6 -8.92 -41.73 -21.96
CA ARG A 6 -8.68 -40.95 -20.74
C ARG A 6 -8.56 -39.47 -21.10
N ILE A 7 -9.40 -38.62 -20.50
CA ILE A 7 -9.14 -37.18 -20.42
C ILE A 7 -8.66 -36.88 -18.99
N ASN A 8 -7.33 -36.89 -18.82
CA ASN A 8 -6.67 -36.14 -17.76
C ASN A 8 -6.71 -34.67 -18.18
N GLY A 9 -7.58 -33.89 -17.55
CA GLY A 9 -7.73 -32.45 -17.79
C GLY A 9 -7.41 -31.66 -16.53
N GLN A 10 -6.16 -31.26 -16.43
CA GLN A 10 -5.51 -30.55 -15.35
C GLN A 10 -6.03 -29.11 -15.27
N VAL A 11 -7.09 -28.85 -14.52
CA VAL A 11 -7.64 -27.50 -14.29
C VAL A 11 -7.23 -26.99 -12.92
N HIS A 12 -5.93 -26.77 -12.71
CA HIS A 12 -5.44 -26.10 -11.49
C HIS A 12 -4.19 -25.22 -11.72
N HIS A 13 -3.90 -24.86 -12.98
CA HIS A 13 -2.78 -24.00 -13.34
C HIS A 13 -3.21 -23.06 -14.47
N SER A 14 -3.91 -21.96 -14.16
CA SER A 14 -4.06 -20.87 -15.16
C SER A 14 -4.50 -19.51 -14.58
N LEU A 15 -4.25 -19.21 -13.31
CA LEU A 15 -4.45 -17.83 -12.78
C LEU A 15 -3.20 -17.24 -12.13
N LEU A 16 -2.14 -18.03 -11.96
CA LEU A 16 -0.85 -17.54 -11.44
C LEU A 16 0.17 -17.21 -12.54
N GLU A 17 -0.06 -17.61 -13.79
CA GLU A 17 0.89 -17.37 -14.89
C GLU A 17 0.66 -16.07 -15.67
N ILE A 18 -0.46 -15.39 -15.49
CA ILE A 18 -0.75 -14.14 -16.22
C ILE A 18 0.02 -12.93 -15.63
N CYS A 19 0.64 -13.08 -14.45
CA CYS A 19 1.40 -12.00 -13.79
C CYS A 19 2.92 -12.05 -14.00
N GLN A 20 3.43 -12.75 -15.02
CA GLN A 20 4.86 -12.78 -15.35
C GLN A 20 5.23 -11.95 -16.59
N THR A 21 4.51 -10.87 -16.86
CA THR A 21 4.98 -9.88 -17.83
C THR A 21 6.11 -9.05 -17.19
N ASN A 22 7.35 -9.33 -17.65
CA ASN A 22 8.57 -8.54 -17.53
C ASN A 22 8.38 -7.12 -16.93
N VAL A 23 8.33 -7.03 -15.60
CA VAL A 23 8.58 -5.76 -14.93
C VAL A 23 10.08 -5.54 -15.05
N LYS A 24 10.49 -4.67 -15.98
CA LYS A 24 11.87 -4.14 -16.00
C LYS A 24 12.14 -3.59 -14.61
N LYS A 25 12.97 -4.29 -13.83
CA LYS A 25 13.47 -3.80 -12.55
C LYS A 25 14.09 -2.44 -12.84
N PRO A 26 13.60 -1.33 -12.26
CA PRO A 26 14.20 -0.02 -12.52
C PRO A 26 15.66 -0.09 -12.06
N SER A 27 16.60 -0.02 -13.01
CA SER A 27 18.04 -0.08 -12.76
C SER A 27 18.61 1.27 -12.35
N THR A 28 17.78 2.17 -11.83
CA THR A 28 18.26 3.44 -11.29
C THR A 28 18.89 3.16 -9.94
N THR A 29 20.20 3.25 -9.89
CA THR A 29 20.95 3.52 -8.66
C THR A 29 20.25 4.72 -8.01
N ARG A 30 19.41 4.46 -7.00
CA ARG A 30 18.68 5.51 -6.29
C ARG A 30 19.74 6.36 -5.61
N THR A 31 20.06 7.50 -6.21
CA THR A 31 20.90 8.50 -5.59
C THR A 31 20.06 9.12 -4.48
N THR A 32 20.28 8.67 -3.25
CA THR A 32 19.62 9.25 -2.08
C THR A 32 20.25 10.61 -1.84
N ALA A 33 19.53 11.69 -2.15
CA ALA A 33 19.90 13.00 -1.67
C ALA A 33 19.84 13.01 -0.13
N PRO A 34 20.83 13.57 0.57
CA PRO A 34 20.79 13.67 2.03
C PRO A 34 19.57 14.48 2.48
N ILE A 35 18.84 13.96 3.47
CA ILE A 35 17.72 14.69 4.08
C ILE A 35 18.30 15.89 4.83
N THR A 36 17.70 17.06 4.63
CA THR A 36 18.15 18.31 5.24
C THR A 36 17.35 18.59 6.51
N LYS A 37 18.05 18.93 7.59
CA LYS A 37 17.46 19.44 8.84
C LYS A 37 16.77 20.79 8.58
N PRO A 38 15.87 21.24 9.48
CA PRO A 38 15.26 22.56 9.40
C PRO A 38 16.26 23.72 9.34
N ASN A 39 17.47 23.53 9.88
CA ASN A 39 18.56 24.51 9.86
C ASN A 39 19.44 24.44 8.59
N GLY A 40 19.08 23.65 7.59
CA GLY A 40 19.81 23.55 6.32
C GLY A 40 21.00 22.56 6.34
N HIS A 41 21.33 21.95 7.48
CA HIS A 41 22.40 20.95 7.54
C HIS A 41 21.91 19.56 7.12
N GLN A 42 22.76 18.82 6.40
CA GLN A 42 22.46 17.44 6.00
C GLN A 42 22.65 16.47 7.18
N THR A 43 21.86 15.39 7.22
CA THR A 43 22.05 14.30 8.17
C THR A 43 22.14 12.93 7.49
N THR A 44 23.04 12.10 8.01
CA THR A 44 23.15 10.68 7.67
C THR A 44 22.60 9.76 8.77
N ASP A 45 22.36 10.30 9.97
CA ASP A 45 21.91 9.55 11.15
C ASP A 45 20.46 9.05 10.96
N PRO A 46 20.20 7.74 11.12
CA PRO A 46 18.86 7.18 10.94
C PRO A 46 17.78 7.76 11.88
N SER A 47 18.13 8.07 13.15
CA SER A 47 17.16 8.64 14.09
C SER A 47 16.83 10.09 13.76
N GLU A 48 17.82 10.89 13.35
CA GLU A 48 17.56 12.25 12.86
C GLU A 48 16.72 12.22 11.58
N LYS A 49 16.98 11.29 10.65
CA LYS A 49 16.17 11.13 9.44
C LYS A 49 14.73 10.74 9.76
N SER A 50 14.51 9.81 10.69
CA SER A 50 13.15 9.41 11.07
C SER A 50 12.36 10.55 11.68
N LYS A 51 13.00 11.38 12.53
CA LYS A 51 12.37 12.57 13.11
C LYS A 51 11.96 13.59 12.06
N ILE A 52 12.84 13.88 11.10
CA ILE A 52 12.53 14.81 10.01
C ILE A 52 11.36 14.29 9.16
N LEU A 53 11.35 12.98 8.84
CA LEU A 53 10.25 12.38 8.09
C LEU A 53 8.93 12.43 8.87
N LEU A 54 8.95 12.20 10.18
CA LEU A 54 7.76 12.34 11.02
C LEU A 54 7.24 13.77 11.04
N GLU A 55 8.11 14.75 11.27
CA GLU A 55 7.72 16.16 11.27
C GLU A 55 7.09 16.60 9.94
N GLN A 56 7.59 16.06 8.82
CA GLN A 56 7.13 16.46 7.49
C GLN A 56 5.83 15.76 7.07
N PHE A 57 5.68 14.46 7.38
CA PHE A 57 4.61 13.63 6.81
C PHE A 57 3.54 13.18 7.82
N CYS A 58 3.80 13.29 9.12
CA CYS A 58 2.79 13.04 10.15
C CYS A 58 2.25 14.39 10.67
N PRO A 59 0.98 14.74 10.41
CA PRO A 59 0.38 15.90 11.03
C PRO A 59 0.41 15.73 12.56
N THR A 60 0.79 16.79 13.27
CA THR A 60 0.87 16.81 14.73
C THR A 60 -0.43 16.26 15.33
N GLU A 61 -0.38 15.05 15.90
CA GLU A 61 -1.53 14.51 16.63
C GLU A 61 -1.82 15.39 17.84
N ARG A 62 -3.08 15.38 18.31
CA ARG A 62 -3.50 16.08 19.52
C ARG A 62 -2.53 15.76 20.67
N GLU A 63 -2.14 16.77 21.43
CA GLU A 63 -1.06 16.70 22.44
C GLU A 63 -1.24 15.56 23.46
N ASP A 64 -2.48 15.09 23.67
CA ASP A 64 -2.84 14.03 24.60
C ASP A 64 -2.44 12.61 24.17
N ARG A 65 -2.03 12.38 22.91
CA ARG A 65 -1.68 11.05 22.36
C ARG A 65 -0.31 10.97 21.71
N LYS A 66 0.48 12.03 21.88
CA LYS A 66 1.66 12.28 21.06
C LYS A 66 2.77 11.24 21.29
N ASP A 67 2.99 10.79 22.52
CA ASP A 67 4.26 10.13 22.86
C ASP A 67 4.39 8.69 22.36
N ASP A 68 3.37 7.84 22.57
CA ASP A 68 3.51 6.40 22.27
C ASP A 68 3.41 6.10 20.76
N ARG A 69 2.50 6.76 20.03
CA ARG A 69 2.38 6.60 18.58
C ARG A 69 3.55 7.22 17.83
N THR A 70 4.04 8.40 18.26
CA THR A 70 5.20 9.03 17.61
C THR A 70 6.43 8.15 17.74
N LYS A 71 6.68 7.55 18.92
CA LYS A 71 7.77 6.58 19.12
C LYS A 71 7.61 5.36 18.23
N LEU A 72 6.40 4.82 18.12
CA LEU A 72 6.12 3.67 17.25
C LEU A 72 6.41 3.99 15.78
N TYR A 73 5.98 5.15 15.29
CA TYR A 73 6.27 5.56 13.91
C TYR A 73 7.75 5.86 13.68
N GLU A 74 8.44 6.45 14.66
CA GLU A 74 9.90 6.67 14.57
C GLU A 74 10.62 5.33 14.40
N GLN A 75 10.27 4.34 15.23
CA GLN A 75 10.82 2.99 15.14
C GLN A 75 10.50 2.34 13.79
N THR A 76 9.24 2.46 13.33
CA THR A 76 8.80 1.88 12.05
C THR A 76 9.62 2.45 10.88
N ILE A 77 9.89 3.75 10.89
CA ILE A 77 10.71 4.41 9.88
C ILE A 77 12.17 3.95 9.96
N GLN A 78 12.74 3.84 11.16
CA GLN A 78 14.10 3.35 11.34
C GLN A 78 14.25 1.89 10.87
N ASP A 79 13.30 1.02 11.20
CA ASP A 79 13.27 -0.37 10.75
C ASP A 79 13.18 -0.44 9.22
N ALA A 80 12.33 0.41 8.62
CA ALA A 80 12.18 0.49 7.17
C ALA A 80 13.45 0.98 6.46
N MET A 81 14.28 1.82 7.08
CA MET A 81 15.57 2.24 6.52
C MET A 81 16.58 1.09 6.41
N GLN A 82 16.44 0.05 7.23
CA GLN A 82 17.29 -1.14 7.20
C GLN A 82 16.71 -2.27 6.35
N ASN A 83 15.43 -2.16 5.98
CA ASN A 83 14.74 -3.16 5.17
C ASN A 83 15.19 -3.09 3.70
N LYS A 84 15.42 -4.28 3.10
CA LYS A 84 15.89 -4.45 1.71
C LYS A 84 14.76 -4.48 0.67
N GLU A 85 13.50 -4.45 1.12
CA GLU A 85 12.34 -4.38 0.23
C GLU A 85 12.26 -3.04 -0.51
N SER A 86 11.56 -3.01 -1.65
CA SER A 86 11.46 -1.80 -2.49
C SER A 86 10.66 -0.67 -1.83
N HIS A 87 9.67 -1.05 -1.00
CA HIS A 87 8.71 -0.14 -0.37
C HIS A 87 8.46 -0.54 1.10
N PRO A 88 9.48 -0.45 1.97
CA PRO A 88 9.41 -1.02 3.31
C PRO A 88 8.49 -0.26 4.27
N LEU A 89 8.07 0.96 3.91
CA LEU A 89 7.07 1.74 4.63
C LEU A 89 5.63 1.45 4.18
N ASN A 90 5.45 0.74 3.07
CA ASN A 90 4.12 0.43 2.56
C ASN A 90 3.62 -0.83 3.27
N THR A 91 2.76 -0.64 4.27
CA THR A 91 2.06 -1.74 4.92
C THR A 91 0.75 -2.03 4.19
N PRO A 92 0.37 -3.31 3.99
CA PRO A 92 -0.93 -3.64 3.44
C PRO A 92 -2.06 -3.03 4.27
N ILE A 93 -3.00 -2.38 3.59
CA ILE A 93 -4.26 -1.91 4.17
C ILE A 93 -5.02 -3.13 4.69
N SER A 94 -5.44 -3.09 5.93
CA SER A 94 -6.27 -4.12 6.55
C SER A 94 -7.74 -3.97 6.18
N ILE A 95 -8.50 -5.05 6.33
CA ILE A 95 -9.97 -5.00 6.11
C ILE A 95 -10.65 -4.03 7.09
N THR A 96 -10.17 -3.97 8.33
CA THR A 96 -10.69 -3.07 9.36
C THR A 96 -10.47 -1.60 8.97
N GLU A 97 -9.28 -1.25 8.49
CA GLU A 97 -9.01 0.10 7.99
C GLU A 97 -9.89 0.46 6.81
N LEU A 98 -10.09 -0.46 5.86
CA LEU A 98 -11.00 -0.23 4.74
C LEU A 98 -12.42 0.03 5.23
N GLU A 99 -12.94 -0.78 6.15
CA GLU A 99 -14.30 -0.64 6.69
C GLU A 99 -14.52 0.67 7.44
N ILE A 100 -13.56 1.09 8.26
CA ILE A 100 -13.60 2.38 8.96
C ILE A 100 -13.67 3.53 7.94
N ASN A 101 -12.81 3.48 6.92
CA ASN A 101 -12.75 4.54 5.90
C ASN A 101 -14.00 4.58 5.03
N LEU A 102 -14.55 3.43 4.62
CA LEU A 102 -15.80 3.36 3.85
C LEU A 102 -16.97 3.95 4.66
N THR A 103 -17.04 3.65 5.95
CA THR A 103 -18.09 4.17 6.84
C THR A 103 -17.99 5.69 7.00
N GLY A 104 -16.76 6.22 7.06
CA GLY A 104 -16.48 7.65 7.22
C GLY A 104 -16.70 8.51 5.95
N LEU A 105 -17.00 7.91 4.80
CA LEU A 105 -17.22 8.67 3.56
C LEU A 105 -18.41 9.65 3.69
N PRO A 106 -18.33 10.87 3.13
CA PRO A 106 -19.46 11.79 3.12
C PRO A 106 -20.61 11.24 2.26
N ASN A 107 -21.84 11.42 2.72
CA ASN A 107 -23.02 11.00 1.98
C ASN A 107 -23.16 11.82 0.69
N LYS A 108 -23.75 11.22 -0.36
CA LYS A 108 -24.10 11.85 -1.66
C LYS A 108 -22.97 12.32 -2.56
N ALA A 109 -21.70 12.27 -2.15
CA ALA A 109 -20.59 12.54 -3.07
C ALA A 109 -20.48 11.43 -4.13
N MET A 110 -20.04 11.82 -5.33
CA MET A 110 -19.97 10.95 -6.51
C MET A 110 -18.64 11.19 -7.24
N GLY A 111 -17.98 10.10 -7.63
CA GLY A 111 -16.78 10.15 -8.46
C GLY A 111 -17.08 10.53 -9.92
N ARG A 112 -16.02 10.77 -10.70
CA ARG A 112 -16.14 11.03 -12.15
C ARG A 112 -16.66 9.81 -12.92
N ASP A 113 -16.44 8.63 -12.36
CA ASP A 113 -16.95 7.32 -12.77
C ASP A 113 -18.45 7.13 -12.48
N ARG A 114 -19.13 8.14 -11.93
CA ARG A 114 -20.54 8.08 -11.49
C ARG A 114 -20.78 7.08 -10.36
N ILE A 115 -19.73 6.69 -9.63
CA ILE A 115 -19.85 5.86 -8.43
C ILE A 115 -20.12 6.75 -7.23
N HIS A 116 -21.27 6.56 -6.59
CA HIS A 116 -21.64 7.25 -5.35
C HIS A 116 -21.00 6.58 -4.15
N ASN A 117 -20.64 7.38 -3.14
CA ASN A 117 -20.14 6.86 -1.86
C ASN A 117 -21.13 5.90 -1.19
N GLU A 118 -22.43 6.08 -1.39
CA GLU A 118 -23.46 5.15 -0.90
C GLU A 118 -23.29 3.74 -1.48
N MET A 119 -22.87 3.62 -2.74
CA MET A 119 -22.60 2.31 -3.35
C MET A 119 -21.38 1.64 -2.72
N LEU A 120 -20.35 2.42 -2.36
CA LEU A 120 -19.17 1.93 -1.66
C LEU A 120 -19.50 1.48 -0.23
N LYS A 121 -20.34 2.23 0.48
CA LYS A 121 -20.83 1.87 1.82
C LYS A 121 -21.63 0.57 1.82
N ASN A 122 -22.45 0.37 0.79
CA ASN A 122 -23.34 -0.78 0.64
C ASN A 122 -22.64 -2.04 0.08
N LEU A 123 -21.32 -2.03 -0.13
CA LEU A 123 -20.58 -3.23 -0.50
C LEU A 123 -20.71 -4.29 0.59
N ASN A 124 -21.07 -5.52 0.19
CA ASN A 124 -21.02 -6.67 1.08
C ASN A 124 -19.57 -7.08 1.39
N GLN A 125 -19.38 -7.99 2.35
CA GLN A 125 -18.06 -8.38 2.82
C GLN A 125 -17.16 -8.94 1.71
N ASN A 126 -17.69 -9.80 0.85
CA ASN A 126 -16.92 -10.39 -0.25
C ASN A 126 -16.43 -9.33 -1.24
N ASN A 127 -17.27 -8.33 -1.53
CA ASN A 127 -16.91 -7.23 -2.41
C ASN A 127 -15.86 -6.31 -1.76
N ARG A 128 -15.94 -6.07 -0.44
CA ARG A 128 -14.91 -5.32 0.30
C ARG A 128 -13.57 -6.04 0.27
N THR A 129 -13.55 -7.35 0.53
CA THR A 129 -12.34 -8.17 0.43
C THR A 129 -11.77 -8.18 -0.99
N THR A 130 -12.64 -8.19 -2.00
CA THR A 130 -12.21 -8.14 -3.41
C THR A 130 -11.62 -6.78 -3.76
N LEU A 131 -12.21 -5.68 -3.31
CA LEU A 131 -11.69 -4.31 -3.48
C LEU A 131 -10.33 -4.12 -2.79
N LEU A 132 -10.11 -4.76 -1.64
CA LEU A 132 -8.86 -4.65 -0.89
C LEU A 132 -7.64 -5.18 -1.67
N LYS A 133 -7.84 -6.21 -2.50
CA LYS A 133 -6.76 -6.86 -3.27
C LYS A 133 -6.07 -5.89 -4.24
N PRO A 134 -6.76 -5.25 -5.21
CA PRO A 134 -6.12 -4.31 -6.13
C PRO A 134 -5.52 -3.11 -5.39
N LEU A 135 -6.16 -2.60 -4.33
CA LEU A 135 -5.60 -1.49 -3.53
C LEU A 135 -4.22 -1.85 -2.95
N ASN A 136 -4.09 -3.03 -2.34
CA ASN A 136 -2.82 -3.49 -1.79
C ASN A 136 -1.78 -3.86 -2.86
N ILE A 137 -2.21 -4.35 -4.02
CA ILE A 137 -1.31 -4.55 -5.16
C ILE A 137 -0.76 -3.20 -5.63
N SER A 138 -1.63 -2.21 -5.87
CA SER A 138 -1.23 -0.87 -6.27
C SER A 138 -0.30 -0.21 -5.26
N LEU A 139 -0.58 -0.35 -3.95
CA LEU A 139 0.24 0.20 -2.89
C LEU A 139 1.65 -0.42 -2.86
N ASN A 140 1.77 -1.75 -3.00
CA ASN A 140 3.05 -2.44 -2.87
C ASN A 140 3.90 -2.45 -4.15
N THR A 141 3.26 -2.37 -5.31
CA THR A 141 3.93 -2.54 -6.61
C THR A 141 3.95 -1.26 -7.45
N GLY A 142 3.15 -0.26 -7.10
CA GLY A 142 2.90 0.90 -7.96
C GLY A 142 2.07 0.56 -9.20
N TYR A 143 1.51 -0.66 -9.30
CA TYR A 143 0.67 -1.05 -10.42
C TYR A 143 -0.63 -0.25 -10.45
N LEU A 144 -0.93 0.33 -11.60
CA LEU A 144 -2.22 0.94 -11.90
C LEU A 144 -2.87 0.14 -13.04
N PRO A 145 -4.12 -0.31 -12.90
CA PRO A 145 -4.86 -0.89 -14.00
C PRO A 145 -4.91 0.09 -15.18
N LEU A 146 -4.90 -0.45 -16.40
CA LEU A 146 -5.15 0.35 -17.60
C LEU A 146 -6.63 0.77 -17.62
N ASP A 147 -6.88 2.02 -18.05
CA ASP A 147 -8.22 2.58 -18.25
C ASP A 147 -9.01 1.86 -19.36
#